data_AF-A0A7X0DJ98-F1
#
_entry.id   AF-A0A7X0DJ98-F1
#
_cell.length_a   1.000
_cell.length_b   1.000
_cell.length_c   1.000
_cell.angle_alpha   90.00
_cell.angle_beta   90.00
_cell.angle_gamma   90.00
#
_symmetry.space_group_name_H-M   'P 1'
#
loop_
_entity.id
_entity.type
_entity.pdbx_description
1 polymer ?
#
loop_
_entity_poly.entity_id
_entity_poly.type
_entity_poly.pdbx_seq_one_letter_code
_entity_poly.pdbx_strand_id
1 'polypeptide(L)'
;MNTQELIITWATPVFFALIALELLVAKLRGKRAYASNDAINSIGLGVISQIVGVFSKLLTFGIYAWCVQHLALITLPEDNLAVWVGALLLYDFCYYWLHRCGHRVNILWAAHVVHHQSEHYNLSTALRQTGSGVLLGWLFYLPLALLGVPLKVFVIVALIDLLYQFWVHTEQIGRLGWFDRVFCSPSNHRAHHAVNDRYLDRNYGGILIVWDRLFGSFIEEDDTDPPVYGTRSPLRSWNPLWANAEVYWSTAVDAWHARRWRDKLLLWLKPPGWRPTDVAERYPKSAFVMSSERFNPPVSRALTIYALLQFALLLAMTTQFLGMTSTASFPAMLAYAVYLVASLWVLGALMEARRWAPWVEGLRLLATALVPALSGQWFGNSHLDGHIAMAIAALFGLSALALPWVLGNRHADTLPGNPAPL
;
A
#
# COMPACT_ATOMS: atom_id res chain seq x y z
N MET A 1 -0.57 -14.41 -18.85
CA MET A 1 -0.86 -13.16 -18.13
C MET A 1 -2.21 -12.64 -18.59
N ASN A 2 -3.07 -12.24 -17.66
CA ASN A 2 -4.31 -11.54 -18.00
C ASN A 2 -4.02 -10.08 -18.41
N THR A 3 -4.97 -9.38 -19.03
CA THR A 3 -4.79 -8.00 -19.52
C THR A 3 -4.32 -7.03 -18.43
N GLN A 4 -4.81 -7.21 -17.20
CA GLN A 4 -4.43 -6.38 -16.06
C GLN A 4 -2.96 -6.54 -15.68
N GLU A 5 -2.49 -7.77 -15.52
CA GLU A 5 -1.09 -8.06 -15.20
C GLU A 5 -0.17 -7.49 -16.27
N LEU A 6 -0.53 -7.65 -17.55
CA LEU A 6 0.26 -7.13 -18.66
C LEU A 6 0.39 -5.60 -18.56
N ILE A 7 -0.71 -4.88 -18.35
CA ILE A 7 -0.70 -3.42 -18.21
C ILE A 7 0.15 -2.99 -17.01
N ILE A 8 -0.02 -3.63 -15.85
CA ILE A 8 0.75 -3.30 -14.63
C ILE A 8 2.24 -3.58 -14.84
N THR A 9 2.60 -4.70 -15.48
CA THR A 9 4.00 -5.03 -15.79
C THR A 9 4.64 -3.97 -16.68
N TRP A 10 3.93 -3.44 -17.68
CA TRP A 10 4.45 -2.36 -18.53
C TRP A 10 4.42 -0.98 -17.86
N ALA A 11 3.48 -0.72 -16.95
CA ALA A 11 3.43 0.51 -16.16
C ALA A 11 4.56 0.58 -15.12
N THR A 12 5.04 -0.57 -14.62
CA THR A 12 6.05 -0.64 -13.55
C THR A 12 7.35 0.10 -13.89
N PRO A 13 8.00 -0.12 -15.06
CA PRO A 13 9.17 0.67 -15.47
C PRO A 13 8.89 2.19 -15.54
N VAL A 14 7.68 2.58 -15.96
CA VAL A 14 7.28 3.99 -16.04
C VAL A 14 7.18 4.61 -14.65
N PHE A 15 6.61 3.90 -13.68
CA PHE A 15 6.57 4.36 -12.28
C PHE A 15 7.98 4.58 -11.72
N PHE A 16 8.91 3.66 -11.94
CA PHE A 16 10.29 3.83 -11.49
C PHE A 16 11.02 4.98 -12.21
N ALA A 17 10.76 5.18 -13.51
CA ALA A 17 11.29 6.32 -14.25
C ALA A 17 10.76 7.65 -13.68
N LEU A 18 9.47 7.72 -13.34
CA LEU A 18 8.86 8.92 -12.74
C LEU A 18 9.37 9.17 -11.31
N ILE A 19 9.56 8.13 -10.50
CA ILE A 19 10.19 8.24 -9.17
C ILE A 19 11.64 8.78 -9.31
N ALA A 20 12.41 8.27 -10.27
CA ALA A 20 13.76 8.75 -10.53
C ALA A 20 13.77 10.22 -10.98
N LEU A 21 12.81 10.61 -11.82
CA LEU A 21 12.61 12.00 -12.24
C LEU A 21 12.24 12.89 -11.05
N GLU A 22 11.32 12.46 -10.18
CA GLU A 22 10.95 13.22 -8.99
C GLU A 22 12.13 13.39 -8.03
N LEU A 23 12.93 12.34 -7.82
CA LEU A 23 14.18 12.40 -7.04
C LEU A 23 15.17 13.42 -7.62
N LEU A 24 15.33 13.43 -8.95
CA LEU A 24 16.18 14.40 -9.64
C LEU A 24 15.65 15.83 -9.46
N VAL A 25 14.36 16.06 -9.71
CA VAL A 25 13.72 17.38 -9.57
C VAL A 25 13.82 17.88 -8.13
N ALA A 26 13.55 17.02 -7.14
CA ALA A 26 13.67 17.36 -5.73
C ALA A 26 15.12 17.77 -5.38
N LYS A 27 16.11 17.00 -5.85
CA LYS A 27 17.54 17.30 -5.66
C LYS A 27 17.93 18.64 -6.30
N LEU A 28 17.51 18.90 -7.53
CA LEU A 28 17.78 20.16 -8.25
C LEU A 28 17.14 21.36 -7.55
N ARG A 29 16.03 21.16 -6.82
CA ARG A 29 15.35 22.18 -6.01
C ARG A 29 15.84 22.26 -4.56
N GLY A 30 16.87 21.50 -4.19
CA GLY A 30 17.40 21.45 -2.82
C GLY A 30 16.46 20.83 -1.79
N LYS A 31 15.43 20.09 -2.22
CA LYS A 31 14.45 19.42 -1.35
C LYS A 31 14.83 17.97 -1.10
N ARG A 32 14.50 17.44 0.09
CA ARG A 32 14.61 16.03 0.45
C ARG A 32 13.23 15.37 0.43
N ALA A 33 12.81 14.88 -0.74
CA ALA A 33 11.48 14.30 -0.92
C ALA A 33 11.33 12.87 -0.37
N TYR A 34 12.43 12.11 -0.29
CA TYR A 34 12.41 10.69 0.06
C TYR A 34 13.24 10.37 1.29
N ALA A 35 12.72 9.47 2.13
CA ALA A 35 13.50 8.69 3.09
C ALA A 35 13.51 7.24 2.59
N SER A 36 14.70 6.59 2.55
CA SER A 36 14.83 5.24 1.98
C SER A 36 13.99 4.19 2.73
N ASN A 37 13.89 4.31 4.05
CA ASN A 37 13.10 3.41 4.89
C ASN A 37 11.60 3.49 4.53
N ASP A 38 11.09 4.71 4.43
CA ASP A 38 9.71 4.98 4.05
C ASP A 38 9.42 4.51 2.62
N ALA A 39 10.30 4.80 1.65
CA ALA A 39 10.13 4.38 0.26
C ALA A 39 10.13 2.86 0.09
N ILE A 40 11.06 2.15 0.75
CA ILE A 40 11.08 0.67 0.76
C ILE A 40 9.79 0.12 1.36
N ASN A 41 9.34 0.68 2.49
CA ASN A 41 8.13 0.22 3.15
C ASN A 41 6.86 0.50 2.31
N SER A 42 6.78 1.68 1.70
CA SER A 42 5.66 2.10 0.85
C SER A 42 5.54 1.21 -0.39
N ILE A 43 6.62 1.02 -1.14
CA ILE A 43 6.61 0.11 -2.31
C ILE A 43 6.41 -1.35 -1.85
N GLY A 44 7.00 -1.75 -0.72
CA GLY A 44 6.83 -3.08 -0.14
C GLY A 44 5.39 -3.41 0.24
N LEU A 45 4.63 -2.45 0.76
CA LEU A 45 3.19 -2.61 0.99
C LEU A 45 2.42 -2.79 -0.32
N GLY A 46 2.81 -2.07 -1.37
CA GLY A 46 2.34 -2.31 -2.74
C GLY A 46 2.59 -3.74 -3.22
N VAL A 47 3.79 -4.28 -2.97
CA VAL A 47 4.12 -5.69 -3.27
C VAL A 47 3.18 -6.65 -2.53
N ILE A 48 2.96 -6.43 -1.22
CA ILE A 48 2.05 -7.27 -0.43
C ILE A 48 0.62 -7.17 -0.97
N SER A 49 0.17 -5.97 -1.35
CA SER A 49 -1.14 -5.76 -1.97
C SER A 49 -1.29 -6.58 -3.27
N GLN A 50 -0.28 -6.59 -4.14
CA GLN A 50 -0.29 -7.41 -5.35
C GLN A 50 -0.31 -8.92 -5.05
N ILE A 51 0.46 -9.37 -4.04
CA ILE A 51 0.45 -10.76 -3.59
C ILE A 51 -0.95 -11.16 -3.11
N VAL A 52 -1.59 -10.36 -2.26
CA VAL A 52 -2.97 -10.61 -1.82
C VAL A 52 -3.94 -10.59 -3.00
N GLY A 53 -3.74 -9.67 -3.95
CA GLY A 53 -4.51 -9.56 -5.18
C GLY A 53 -4.54 -10.87 -5.97
N VAL A 54 -3.41 -11.57 -6.09
CA VAL A 54 -3.34 -12.87 -6.78
C VAL A 54 -4.32 -13.90 -6.19
N PHE A 55 -4.40 -14.00 -4.86
CA PHE A 55 -5.25 -14.97 -4.19
C PHE A 55 -6.72 -14.53 -4.04
N SER A 56 -7.01 -13.24 -4.25
CA SER A 56 -8.33 -12.65 -4.04
C SER A 56 -9.07 -12.26 -5.32
N LYS A 57 -8.50 -12.52 -6.51
CA LYS A 57 -9.13 -12.23 -7.81
C LYS A 57 -10.56 -12.75 -7.95
N LEU A 58 -10.84 -13.94 -7.42
CA LEU A 58 -12.17 -14.54 -7.48
C LEU A 58 -13.20 -13.69 -6.71
N LEU A 59 -12.79 -13.09 -5.58
CA LEU A 59 -13.68 -12.28 -4.75
C LEU A 59 -14.09 -11.00 -5.48
N THR A 60 -13.18 -10.32 -6.18
CA THR A 60 -13.53 -9.10 -6.90
C THR A 60 -14.09 -9.40 -8.30
N PHE A 61 -13.29 -10.01 -9.17
CA PHE A 61 -13.67 -10.17 -10.58
C PHE A 61 -14.63 -11.34 -10.80
N GLY A 62 -14.50 -12.42 -10.01
CA GLY A 62 -15.40 -13.56 -10.10
C GLY A 62 -16.82 -13.20 -9.68
N ILE A 63 -16.97 -12.54 -8.51
CA ILE A 63 -18.28 -12.04 -8.07
C ILE A 63 -18.84 -11.03 -9.06
N TYR A 64 -18.04 -10.07 -9.51
CA TYR A 64 -18.49 -9.09 -10.49
C TYR A 64 -18.99 -9.76 -11.78
N ALA A 65 -18.22 -10.71 -12.33
CA ALA A 65 -18.60 -11.45 -13.54
C ALA A 65 -19.91 -12.24 -13.34
N TRP A 66 -20.05 -12.91 -12.19
CA TRP A 66 -21.26 -13.63 -11.83
C TRP A 66 -22.47 -12.68 -11.74
N CYS A 67 -22.31 -11.51 -11.13
CA CYS A 67 -23.36 -10.50 -11.07
C CYS A 67 -23.74 -9.98 -12.46
N VAL A 68 -22.77 -9.71 -13.35
CA VAL A 68 -23.08 -9.32 -14.73
C VAL A 68 -23.85 -10.41 -15.46
N GLN A 69 -23.45 -11.68 -15.30
CA GLN A 69 -24.06 -12.80 -16.00
C GLN A 69 -25.50 -13.08 -15.53
N HIS A 70 -25.79 -12.89 -14.24
CA HIS A 70 -27.05 -13.36 -13.64
C HIS A 70 -27.96 -12.25 -13.13
N LEU A 71 -27.44 -11.06 -12.84
CA LEU A 71 -28.17 -9.96 -12.20
C LEU A 71 -28.21 -8.67 -13.02
N ALA A 72 -27.48 -8.59 -14.15
CA ALA A 72 -27.48 -7.41 -14.99
C ALA A 72 -28.90 -7.11 -15.53
N LEU A 73 -29.32 -5.86 -15.39
CA LEU A 73 -30.63 -5.38 -15.83
C LEU A 73 -30.69 -5.19 -17.36
N ILE A 74 -29.55 -4.87 -17.96
CA ILE A 74 -29.39 -4.63 -19.40
C ILE A 74 -28.06 -5.22 -19.88
N THR A 75 -27.93 -5.45 -21.17
CA THR A 75 -26.65 -5.82 -21.80
C THR A 75 -26.07 -4.61 -22.51
N LEU A 76 -24.84 -4.21 -22.14
CA LEU A 76 -24.16 -3.08 -22.75
C LEU A 76 -23.14 -3.53 -23.81
N PRO A 77 -23.15 -2.91 -25.01
CA PRO A 77 -22.23 -3.27 -26.10
C PRO A 77 -20.81 -2.72 -25.88
N GLU A 78 -19.80 -3.59 -25.94
CA GLU A 78 -18.38 -3.22 -25.75
C GLU A 78 -17.80 -2.35 -26.88
N ASP A 79 -18.41 -2.35 -28.06
CA ASP A 79 -18.02 -1.56 -29.23
C ASP A 79 -18.53 -0.11 -29.18
N ASN A 80 -19.37 0.23 -28.20
CA ASN A 80 -19.90 1.58 -28.05
C ASN A 80 -19.07 2.43 -27.09
N LEU A 81 -18.43 3.49 -27.61
CA LEU A 81 -17.61 4.42 -26.81
C LEU A 81 -18.37 5.06 -25.64
N ALA A 82 -19.68 5.29 -25.75
CA ALA A 82 -20.48 5.86 -24.68
C ALA A 82 -20.54 4.93 -23.45
N VAL A 83 -20.48 3.60 -23.64
CA VAL A 83 -20.40 2.62 -22.56
C VAL A 83 -19.08 2.79 -21.80
N TRP A 84 -17.97 2.99 -22.50
CA TRP A 84 -16.65 3.19 -21.88
C TRP A 84 -16.58 4.49 -21.08
N VAL A 85 -17.02 5.60 -21.66
CA VAL A 85 -17.03 6.91 -20.99
C VAL A 85 -17.98 6.88 -19.79
N GLY A 86 -19.19 6.34 -19.96
CA GLY A 86 -20.16 6.19 -18.87
C GLY A 86 -19.65 5.28 -17.75
N ALA A 87 -19.01 4.15 -18.10
CA ALA A 87 -18.42 3.25 -17.13
C ALA A 87 -17.26 3.90 -16.36
N LEU A 88 -16.40 4.69 -17.02
CA LEU A 88 -15.32 5.40 -16.33
C LEU A 88 -15.86 6.44 -15.34
N LEU A 89 -16.85 7.26 -15.76
CA LEU A 89 -17.48 8.24 -14.88
C LEU A 89 -18.20 7.58 -13.69
N LEU A 90 -18.89 6.47 -13.93
CA LEU A 90 -19.57 5.72 -12.87
C LEU A 90 -18.56 5.00 -11.95
N TYR A 91 -17.46 4.49 -12.50
CA TYR A 91 -16.38 3.90 -11.71
C TYR A 91 -15.77 4.93 -10.76
N ASP A 92 -15.40 6.11 -11.28
CA ASP A 92 -14.83 7.20 -10.48
C ASP A 92 -15.84 7.71 -9.41
N PHE A 93 -17.14 7.72 -9.73
CA PHE A 93 -18.19 8.00 -8.75
C PHE A 93 -18.28 6.92 -7.65
N CYS A 94 -18.24 5.64 -8.02
CA CYS A 94 -18.18 4.53 -7.05
C CYS A 94 -16.92 4.59 -6.20
N TYR A 95 -15.78 4.94 -6.81
CA TYR A 95 -14.51 5.17 -6.12
C TYR A 95 -14.63 6.29 -5.08
N TYR A 96 -15.22 7.44 -5.44
CA TYR A 96 -15.46 8.54 -4.50
C TYR A 96 -16.18 8.07 -3.23
N TRP A 97 -17.23 7.25 -3.36
CA TRP A 97 -17.96 6.72 -2.21
C TRP A 97 -17.19 5.66 -1.44
N LEU A 98 -16.46 4.77 -2.12
CA LEU A 98 -15.56 3.83 -1.47
C LEU A 98 -14.52 4.58 -0.63
N HIS A 99 -13.90 5.61 -1.22
CA HIS A 99 -12.86 6.39 -0.61
C HIS A 99 -13.38 7.22 0.57
N ARG A 100 -14.50 7.92 0.40
CA ARG A 100 -15.18 8.64 1.49
C ARG A 100 -15.57 7.70 2.64
N CYS A 101 -16.12 6.53 2.35
CA CYS A 101 -16.43 5.53 3.37
C CYS A 101 -15.15 4.98 4.03
N GLY A 102 -14.06 4.85 3.27
CA GLY A 102 -12.71 4.56 3.77
C GLY A 102 -12.23 5.52 4.85
N HIS A 103 -12.68 6.78 4.86
CA HIS A 103 -12.33 7.74 5.92
C HIS A 103 -13.40 7.86 7.00
N ARG A 104 -14.64 7.43 6.73
CA ARG A 104 -15.81 7.70 7.60
C ARG A 104 -16.36 6.47 8.30
N VAL A 105 -15.87 5.27 7.99
CA VAL A 105 -16.29 3.99 8.59
C VAL A 105 -15.04 3.24 9.04
N ASN A 106 -14.91 2.93 10.32
CA ASN A 106 -13.66 2.46 10.91
C ASN A 106 -13.11 1.15 10.29
N ILE A 107 -13.96 0.19 9.92
CA ILE A 107 -13.49 -1.04 9.23
C ILE A 107 -12.94 -0.76 7.83
N LEU A 108 -13.52 0.21 7.11
CA LEU A 108 -13.02 0.62 5.79
C LEU A 108 -11.77 1.50 5.93
N TRP A 109 -11.67 2.29 7.01
CA TRP A 109 -10.44 2.97 7.38
C TRP A 109 -9.31 2.01 7.73
N ALA A 110 -9.57 0.94 8.47
CA ALA A 110 -8.57 -0.10 8.70
C ALA A 110 -8.07 -0.71 7.37
N ALA A 111 -8.94 -0.77 6.37
CA ALA A 111 -8.60 -1.21 5.02
C ALA A 111 -7.98 -0.11 4.14
N HIS A 112 -7.84 1.13 4.59
CA HIS A 112 -7.37 2.26 3.77
C HIS A 112 -6.19 3.01 4.38
N VAL A 113 -6.12 3.09 5.71
CA VAL A 113 -5.11 3.79 6.52
C VAL A 113 -3.68 3.52 6.10
N VAL A 114 -3.38 2.31 5.61
CA VAL A 114 -2.06 1.95 5.08
C VAL A 114 -1.56 3.00 4.11
N HIS A 115 -2.43 3.49 3.23
CA HIS A 115 -2.12 4.51 2.24
C HIS A 115 -1.68 5.85 2.87
N HIS A 116 -2.29 6.23 3.99
CA HIS A 116 -2.06 7.48 4.72
C HIS A 116 -0.94 7.42 5.76
N GLN A 117 -0.42 6.24 6.09
CA GLN A 117 0.57 6.09 7.16
C GLN A 117 1.95 6.71 6.86
N SER A 118 2.26 7.02 5.61
CA SER A 118 3.55 7.64 5.28
C SER A 118 3.58 9.09 5.73
N GLU A 119 4.67 9.47 6.41
CA GLU A 119 4.94 10.84 6.83
C GLU A 119 5.75 11.62 5.76
N HIS A 120 6.02 10.98 4.62
CA HIS A 120 6.61 11.56 3.43
C HIS A 120 5.60 11.50 2.28
N TYR A 121 5.51 12.55 1.48
CA TYR A 121 4.56 12.59 0.37
C TYR A 121 5.28 12.70 -0.96
N ASN A 122 5.36 11.58 -1.68
CA ASN A 122 6.08 11.46 -2.94
C ASN A 122 5.50 10.28 -3.75
N LEU A 123 6.02 10.02 -4.95
CA LEU A 123 5.44 9.01 -5.84
C LEU A 123 5.52 7.58 -5.28
N SER A 124 6.38 7.28 -4.29
CA SER A 124 6.33 5.99 -3.60
C SER A 124 5.12 5.83 -2.69
N THR A 125 4.55 6.93 -2.18
CA THR A 125 3.31 6.94 -1.40
C THR A 125 2.13 6.42 -2.23
N ALA A 126 2.09 6.70 -3.54
CA ALA A 126 1.10 6.12 -4.46
C ALA A 126 1.11 4.58 -4.46
N LEU A 127 2.29 3.99 -4.24
CA LEU A 127 2.49 2.54 -4.23
C LEU A 127 2.27 1.93 -2.84
N ARG A 128 2.01 2.74 -1.81
CA ARG A 128 1.68 2.29 -0.45
C ARG A 128 0.23 1.81 -0.38
N GLN A 129 -0.01 0.60 -0.89
CA GLN A 129 -1.34 0.01 -0.99
C GLN A 129 -1.61 -1.00 0.13
N THR A 130 -2.85 -1.05 0.61
CA THR A 130 -3.31 -2.04 1.59
C THR A 130 -3.46 -3.43 0.97
N GLY A 131 -3.32 -4.49 1.78
CA GLY A 131 -3.75 -5.84 1.40
C GLY A 131 -5.23 -6.12 1.66
N SER A 132 -5.89 -5.37 2.55
CA SER A 132 -7.21 -5.74 3.09
C SER A 132 -8.41 -5.07 2.40
N GLY A 133 -8.17 -4.17 1.44
CA GLY A 133 -9.24 -3.47 0.69
C GLY A 133 -10.19 -4.42 -0.04
N VAL A 134 -9.72 -5.62 -0.40
CA VAL A 134 -10.51 -6.64 -1.10
C VAL A 134 -11.66 -7.23 -0.28
N LEU A 135 -11.66 -7.07 1.05
CA LEU A 135 -12.70 -7.65 1.91
C LEU A 135 -14.08 -7.04 1.65
N LEU A 136 -14.14 -5.71 1.48
CA LEU A 136 -15.40 -4.96 1.37
C LEU A 136 -15.45 -4.03 0.15
N GLY A 137 -14.31 -3.72 -0.49
CA GLY A 137 -14.26 -2.75 -1.58
C GLY A 137 -15.09 -3.14 -2.81
N TRP A 138 -15.20 -4.44 -3.11
CA TRP A 138 -15.96 -4.95 -4.26
C TRP A 138 -17.46 -4.60 -4.22
N LEU A 139 -18.03 -4.43 -3.02
CA LEU A 139 -19.45 -4.07 -2.82
C LEU A 139 -19.81 -2.74 -3.51
N PHE A 140 -18.88 -1.78 -3.52
CA PHE A 140 -19.10 -0.44 -4.08
C PHE A 140 -19.18 -0.45 -5.61
N TYR A 141 -18.66 -1.49 -6.25
CA TYR A 141 -18.64 -1.62 -7.71
C TYR A 141 -19.76 -2.50 -8.27
N LEU A 142 -20.55 -3.15 -7.40
CA LEU A 142 -21.75 -3.91 -7.83
C LEU A 142 -22.76 -3.09 -8.65
N PRO A 143 -22.97 -1.78 -8.42
CA PRO A 143 -23.83 -0.99 -9.29
C PRO A 143 -23.44 -1.05 -10.77
N LEU A 144 -22.15 -1.10 -11.11
CA LEU A 144 -21.71 -1.27 -12.50
C LEU A 144 -22.11 -2.64 -13.05
N ALA A 145 -21.99 -3.70 -12.23
CA ALA A 145 -22.40 -5.05 -12.64
C ALA A 145 -23.91 -5.15 -12.88
N LEU A 146 -24.72 -4.56 -12.00
CA LEU A 146 -26.18 -4.53 -12.14
C LEU A 146 -26.63 -3.72 -13.36
N LEU A 147 -25.90 -2.67 -13.73
CA LEU A 147 -26.13 -1.93 -14.97
C LEU A 147 -25.62 -2.65 -16.23
N GLY A 148 -24.98 -3.81 -16.08
CA GLY A 148 -24.52 -4.63 -17.20
C GLY A 148 -23.21 -4.18 -17.83
N VAL A 149 -22.38 -3.41 -17.12
CA VAL A 149 -21.05 -3.01 -17.60
C VAL A 149 -20.19 -4.29 -17.74
N PRO A 150 -19.72 -4.62 -18.96
CA PRO A 150 -18.96 -5.85 -19.20
C PRO A 150 -17.68 -5.92 -18.36
N LEU A 151 -17.29 -7.12 -17.92
CA LEU A 151 -16.13 -7.31 -17.06
C LEU A 151 -14.84 -6.70 -17.65
N LYS A 152 -14.66 -6.82 -18.97
CA LYS A 152 -13.51 -6.25 -19.67
C LYS A 152 -13.47 -4.72 -19.56
N VAL A 153 -14.61 -4.06 -19.77
CA VAL A 153 -14.75 -2.60 -19.62
C VAL A 153 -14.44 -2.22 -18.17
N PHE A 154 -15.05 -2.92 -17.20
CA PHE A 154 -14.82 -2.71 -15.76
C PHE A 154 -13.33 -2.78 -15.39
N VAL A 155 -12.63 -3.84 -15.79
CA VAL A 155 -11.20 -4.04 -15.48
C VAL A 155 -10.35 -2.91 -16.07
N ILE A 156 -10.64 -2.47 -17.30
CA ILE A 156 -9.84 -1.44 -17.96
C ILE A 156 -10.13 -0.04 -17.38
N VAL A 157 -11.39 0.32 -17.11
CA VAL A 157 -11.67 1.62 -16.47
C VAL A 157 -11.13 1.68 -15.05
N ALA A 158 -11.16 0.56 -14.31
CA ALA A 158 -10.50 0.44 -13.02
C ALA A 158 -8.99 0.70 -13.11
N LEU A 159 -8.33 0.22 -14.18
CA LEU A 159 -6.92 0.48 -14.41
C LEU A 159 -6.65 1.93 -14.82
N ILE A 160 -7.50 2.53 -15.64
CA ILE A 160 -7.37 3.95 -16.01
C ILE A 160 -7.44 4.82 -14.75
N ASP A 161 -8.40 4.56 -13.88
CA ASP A 161 -8.56 5.24 -12.59
C ASP A 161 -7.33 5.05 -11.69
N LEU A 162 -6.91 3.80 -11.48
CA LEU A 162 -5.71 3.48 -10.67
C LEU A 162 -4.45 4.17 -11.20
N LEU A 163 -4.23 4.15 -12.52
CA LEU A 163 -3.04 4.75 -13.14
C LEU A 163 -3.07 6.28 -13.07
N TYR A 164 -4.25 6.90 -13.20
CA TYR A 164 -4.41 8.34 -13.00
C TYR A 164 -4.01 8.74 -11.58
N GLN A 165 -4.40 7.96 -10.57
CA GLN A 165 -4.11 8.29 -9.17
C GLN A 165 -2.61 8.21 -8.81
N PHE A 166 -1.74 7.69 -9.67
CA PHE A 166 -0.30 7.65 -9.39
C PHE A 166 0.34 9.05 -9.32
N TRP A 167 0.12 9.90 -10.32
CA TRP A 167 0.88 11.14 -10.48
C TRP A 167 0.50 12.25 -9.48
N VAL A 168 -0.67 12.14 -8.84
CA VAL A 168 -1.14 13.11 -7.83
C VAL A 168 -0.36 13.02 -6.50
N HIS A 169 0.52 12.02 -6.36
CA HIS A 169 1.36 11.83 -5.17
C HIS A 169 2.70 12.54 -5.27
N THR A 170 2.70 13.88 -5.28
CA THR A 170 3.95 14.64 -5.31
C THR A 170 3.85 16.00 -4.63
N GLU A 171 4.94 16.43 -4.01
CA GLU A 171 5.15 17.80 -3.53
C GLU A 171 5.80 18.72 -4.57
N GLN A 172 6.12 18.19 -5.77
CA GLN A 172 6.85 18.95 -6.79
C GLN A 172 5.95 19.82 -7.67
N ILE A 173 4.64 19.59 -7.66
CA ILE A 173 3.66 20.31 -8.48
C ILE A 173 2.76 21.12 -7.55
N GLY A 174 2.77 22.44 -7.69
CA GLY A 174 1.90 23.34 -6.89
C GLY A 174 0.43 23.27 -7.32
N ARG A 175 -0.35 24.29 -6.94
CA ARG A 175 -1.72 24.49 -7.41
C ARG A 175 -1.75 24.73 -8.92
N LEU A 176 -2.70 24.12 -9.64
CA LEU A 176 -2.90 24.21 -11.08
C LEU A 176 -4.14 25.04 -11.46
N GLY A 177 -4.80 25.67 -10.49
CA GLY A 177 -5.82 26.69 -10.72
C GLY A 177 -7.17 26.11 -11.10
N TRP A 178 -7.54 26.14 -12.39
CA TRP A 178 -8.83 25.57 -12.83
C TRP A 178 -8.83 24.04 -12.75
N PHE A 179 -7.68 23.41 -12.97
CA PHE A 179 -7.53 21.96 -12.96
C PHE A 179 -7.90 21.37 -11.60
N ASP A 180 -7.41 21.98 -10.51
CA ASP A 180 -7.68 21.61 -9.10
C ASP A 180 -9.17 21.65 -8.72
N ARG A 181 -10.03 22.20 -9.59
CA ARG A 181 -11.48 22.35 -9.37
C ARG A 181 -12.32 21.40 -10.22
N VAL A 182 -11.70 20.67 -11.14
CA VAL A 182 -12.37 19.70 -12.04
C VAL A 182 -11.77 18.31 -11.85
N PHE A 183 -10.45 18.21 -11.86
CA PHE A 183 -9.70 16.98 -11.73
C PHE A 183 -8.98 16.92 -10.39
N CYS A 184 -8.80 15.72 -9.86
CA CYS A 184 -7.96 15.51 -8.70
C CYS A 184 -6.51 15.82 -9.09
N SER A 185 -5.96 16.86 -8.47
CA SER A 185 -4.59 17.33 -8.68
C SER A 185 -3.66 16.90 -7.53
N PRO A 186 -2.33 17.05 -7.70
CA PRO A 186 -1.40 16.91 -6.58
C PRO A 186 -1.73 17.80 -5.38
N SER A 187 -2.26 19.01 -5.60
CA SER A 187 -2.68 19.89 -4.51
C SER A 187 -3.90 19.36 -3.76
N ASN A 188 -4.91 18.87 -4.48
CA ASN A 188 -6.09 18.31 -3.82
C ASN A 188 -5.72 17.07 -3.00
N HIS A 189 -4.85 16.21 -3.55
CA HIS A 189 -4.49 14.95 -2.91
C HIS A 189 -3.49 15.13 -1.76
N ARG A 190 -2.58 16.10 -1.81
CA ARG A 190 -1.76 16.47 -0.64
C ARG A 190 -2.61 16.94 0.55
N ALA A 191 -3.59 17.81 0.30
CA ALA A 191 -4.55 18.20 1.34
C ALA A 191 -5.28 16.96 1.89
N HIS A 192 -5.77 16.07 1.02
CA HIS A 192 -6.43 14.83 1.43
C HIS A 192 -5.57 13.96 2.36
N HIS A 193 -4.27 13.86 2.10
CA HIS A 193 -3.32 13.08 2.90
C HIS A 193 -2.85 13.78 4.19
N ALA A 194 -3.31 14.99 4.44
CA ALA A 194 -2.84 15.79 5.55
C ALA A 194 -3.60 15.51 6.86
N VAL A 195 -2.88 15.59 7.98
CA VAL A 195 -3.45 15.43 9.33
C VAL A 195 -3.92 16.75 9.95
N ASN A 196 -3.71 17.90 9.30
CA ASN A 196 -4.18 19.21 9.75
C ASN A 196 -5.71 19.20 9.92
N ASP A 197 -6.23 19.86 10.97
CA ASP A 197 -7.66 19.86 11.29
C ASP A 197 -8.53 20.32 10.10
N ARG A 198 -8.05 21.27 9.31
CA ARG A 198 -8.75 21.80 8.14
C ARG A 198 -8.96 20.75 7.04
N TYR A 199 -8.01 19.85 6.86
CA TYR A 199 -7.97 18.94 5.72
C TYR A 199 -8.54 17.54 6.01
N LEU A 200 -8.80 17.23 7.29
CA LEU A 200 -9.42 15.97 7.66
C LEU A 200 -10.75 15.75 6.93
N ASP A 201 -10.95 14.52 6.43
CA ASP A 201 -12.19 14.11 5.79
C ASP A 201 -12.57 14.98 4.57
N ARG A 202 -11.57 15.35 3.74
CA ARG A 202 -11.74 16.16 2.53
C ARG A 202 -11.13 15.51 1.30
N ASN A 203 -11.57 15.94 0.11
CA ASN A 203 -10.98 15.64 -1.20
C ASN A 203 -10.83 14.12 -1.52
N TYR A 204 -11.95 13.41 -1.63
CA TYR A 204 -11.99 11.96 -1.89
C TYR A 204 -11.96 11.55 -3.38
N GLY A 205 -12.07 12.49 -4.32
CA GLY A 205 -12.10 12.19 -5.76
C GLY A 205 -10.86 11.45 -6.26
N GLY A 206 -11.06 10.45 -7.14
CA GLY A 206 -9.99 9.69 -7.78
C GLY A 206 -9.43 10.43 -8.99
N ILE A 207 -10.21 10.46 -10.08
CA ILE A 207 -9.94 11.28 -11.26
C ILE A 207 -10.60 12.65 -11.13
N LEU A 208 -11.89 12.71 -10.79
CA LEU A 208 -12.63 13.97 -10.74
C LEU A 208 -12.81 14.45 -9.30
N ILE A 209 -12.43 15.71 -9.06
CA ILE A 209 -12.70 16.38 -7.77
C ILE A 209 -14.12 16.97 -7.72
N VAL A 210 -14.86 16.89 -8.83
CA VAL A 210 -16.24 17.40 -8.93
C VAL A 210 -17.16 16.74 -7.90
N TRP A 211 -16.95 15.45 -7.60
CA TRP A 211 -17.73 14.74 -6.58
C TRP A 211 -17.61 15.39 -5.20
N ASP A 212 -16.41 15.82 -4.81
CA ASP A 212 -16.19 16.54 -3.56
C ASP A 212 -16.94 17.87 -3.50
N ARG A 213 -17.09 18.55 -4.64
CA ARG A 213 -17.86 19.80 -4.72
C ARG A 213 -19.36 19.52 -4.61
N LEU A 214 -19.84 18.47 -5.26
CA LEU A 214 -21.24 18.06 -5.23
C LEU A 214 -21.67 17.59 -3.83
N PHE A 215 -20.80 16.90 -3.10
CA PHE A 215 -21.12 16.31 -1.80
C PHE A 215 -20.44 17.02 -0.61
N GLY A 216 -19.91 18.23 -0.82
CA GLY A 216 -19.46 19.14 0.24
C GLY A 216 -18.21 18.70 1.00
N SER A 217 -17.29 17.99 0.35
CA SER A 217 -15.99 17.57 0.92
C SER A 217 -14.78 18.25 0.27
N PHE A 218 -14.98 19.17 -0.66
CA PHE A 218 -13.89 19.89 -1.32
C PHE A 218 -13.21 20.89 -0.40
N ILE A 219 -11.87 20.91 -0.41
CA ILE A 219 -11.04 21.93 0.24
C ILE A 219 -9.83 22.27 -0.64
N GLU A 220 -9.50 23.56 -0.72
CA GLU A 220 -8.24 24.02 -1.33
C GLU A 220 -7.12 24.02 -0.27
N GLU A 221 -5.89 23.71 -0.71
CA GLU A 221 -4.69 23.92 0.10
C GLU A 221 -4.54 25.41 0.47
N ASP A 222 -4.13 25.63 1.72
CA ASP A 222 -3.83 26.93 2.28
C ASP A 222 -2.32 27.04 2.53
N ASP A 223 -1.67 28.01 1.87
CA ASP A 223 -0.23 28.22 2.01
C ASP A 223 0.16 28.64 3.44
N THR A 224 -0.80 29.11 4.26
CA THR A 224 -0.59 29.47 5.67
C THR A 224 -0.72 28.29 6.63
N ASP A 225 -1.30 27.17 6.18
CA ASP A 225 -1.43 25.91 6.92
C ASP A 225 -0.99 24.75 6.01
N PRO A 226 0.32 24.62 5.72
CA PRO A 226 0.82 23.63 4.78
C PRO A 226 0.52 22.19 5.26
N PRO A 227 0.24 21.24 4.32
CA PRO A 227 0.00 19.84 4.64
C PRO A 227 1.10 19.19 5.49
N VAL A 228 0.69 18.55 6.59
CA VAL A 228 1.51 17.65 7.39
C VAL A 228 0.98 16.23 7.19
N TYR A 229 1.84 15.28 6.84
CA TYR A 229 1.42 13.92 6.45
C TYR A 229 1.56 12.89 7.57
N GLY A 230 0.95 11.72 7.37
CA GLY A 230 0.91 10.61 8.30
C GLY A 230 -0.51 10.36 8.80
N THR A 231 -0.62 9.77 9.99
CA THR A 231 -1.91 9.49 10.65
C THR A 231 -1.95 10.13 12.03
N ARG A 232 -3.16 10.48 12.51
CA ARG A 232 -3.33 11.03 13.88
C ARG A 232 -2.97 10.06 15.01
N SER A 233 -2.87 8.77 14.68
CA SER A 233 -2.18 7.76 15.49
C SER A 233 -1.02 7.25 14.65
N PRO A 234 0.17 7.85 14.73
CA PRO A 234 1.29 7.50 13.85
C PRO A 234 1.71 6.04 14.03
N LEU A 235 1.93 5.33 12.93
CA LEU A 235 2.28 3.90 12.92
C LEU A 235 3.57 3.60 13.70
N ARG A 236 4.57 4.49 13.57
CA ARG A 236 5.93 4.36 14.17
C ARG A 236 6.55 2.98 13.97
N SER A 237 6.39 2.41 12.77
CA SER A 237 6.95 1.11 12.42
C SER A 237 7.16 0.94 10.90
N TRP A 238 8.22 0.23 10.53
CA TRP A 238 8.49 -0.33 9.21
C TRP A 238 8.07 -1.78 9.07
N ASN A 239 7.34 -2.36 10.03
CA ASN A 239 6.77 -3.69 9.91
C ASN A 239 5.53 -3.64 8.98
N PRO A 240 5.58 -4.21 7.77
CA PRO A 240 4.47 -4.10 6.81
C PRO A 240 3.25 -4.94 7.20
N LEU A 241 3.42 -5.97 8.04
CA LEU A 241 2.32 -6.74 8.60
C LEU A 241 1.58 -5.92 9.66
N TRP A 242 2.34 -5.26 10.54
CA TRP A 242 1.76 -4.37 11.55
C TRP A 242 1.05 -3.17 10.93
N ALA A 243 1.62 -2.59 9.87
CA ALA A 243 0.99 -1.53 9.09
C ALA A 243 -0.44 -1.89 8.63
N ASN A 244 -0.66 -3.13 8.19
CA ASN A 244 -1.99 -3.62 7.80
C ASN A 244 -2.88 -4.04 8.99
N ALA A 245 -2.30 -4.34 10.15
CA ALA A 245 -3.01 -4.94 11.28
C ALA A 245 -3.38 -3.94 12.40
N GLU A 246 -2.65 -2.86 12.57
CA GLU A 246 -2.71 -2.02 13.78
C GLU A 246 -4.10 -1.42 14.07
N VAL A 247 -4.82 -0.97 13.04
CA VAL A 247 -6.16 -0.40 13.21
C VAL A 247 -7.19 -1.50 13.50
N TYR A 248 -7.09 -2.65 12.85
CA TYR A 248 -7.93 -3.82 13.18
C TYR A 248 -7.69 -4.27 14.62
N TRP A 249 -6.44 -4.37 15.04
CA TRP A 249 -6.06 -4.76 16.39
C TRP A 249 -6.56 -3.79 17.44
N SER A 250 -6.27 -2.49 17.27
CA SER A 250 -6.72 -1.46 18.22
C SER A 250 -8.25 -1.40 18.33
N THR A 251 -8.96 -1.60 17.21
CA THR A 251 -10.44 -1.70 17.20
C THR A 251 -10.93 -2.94 17.92
N ALA A 252 -10.30 -4.10 17.71
CA ALA A 252 -10.62 -5.34 18.38
C ALA A 252 -10.39 -5.26 19.90
N VAL A 253 -9.30 -4.61 20.33
CA VAL A 253 -9.00 -4.35 21.75
C VAL A 253 -10.06 -3.43 22.37
N ASP A 254 -10.43 -2.33 21.71
CA ASP A 254 -11.50 -1.46 22.18
C ASP A 254 -12.84 -2.21 22.25
N ALA A 255 -13.12 -3.08 21.26
CA ALA A 255 -14.32 -3.91 21.23
C ALA A 255 -14.33 -4.95 22.34
N TRP A 256 -13.18 -5.55 22.67
CA TRP A 256 -13.04 -6.46 23.80
C TRP A 256 -13.39 -5.76 25.12
N HIS A 257 -12.86 -4.54 25.34
CA HIS A 257 -13.09 -3.77 26.55
C HIS A 257 -14.50 -3.19 26.69
N ALA A 258 -15.21 -2.94 25.59
CA ALA A 258 -16.57 -2.41 25.63
C ALA A 258 -17.53 -3.35 26.38
N ARG A 259 -18.28 -2.80 27.35
CA ARG A 259 -19.23 -3.59 28.16
C ARG A 259 -20.48 -4.00 27.38
N ARG A 260 -20.98 -3.14 26.49
CA ARG A 260 -22.20 -3.39 25.73
C ARG A 260 -21.88 -4.07 24.40
N TRP A 261 -22.57 -5.15 24.08
CA TRP A 261 -22.38 -5.88 22.82
C TRP A 261 -22.58 -4.98 21.58
N ARG A 262 -23.54 -4.04 21.64
CA ARG A 262 -23.80 -3.08 20.57
C ARG A 262 -22.57 -2.20 20.29
N ASP A 263 -21.90 -1.77 21.34
CA ASP A 263 -20.72 -0.91 21.23
C ASP A 263 -19.53 -1.67 20.61
N LYS A 264 -19.44 -2.98 20.85
CA LYS A 264 -18.46 -3.87 20.17
C LYS A 264 -18.64 -3.83 18.65
N LEU A 265 -19.88 -3.83 18.15
CA LEU A 265 -20.16 -3.74 16.71
C LEU A 265 -20.00 -2.31 16.19
N LEU A 266 -20.49 -1.31 16.93
CA LEU A 266 -20.43 0.08 16.52
C LEU A 266 -19.00 0.60 16.36
N LEU A 267 -18.03 0.06 17.11
CA LEU A 267 -16.61 0.38 16.95
C LEU A 267 -16.09 0.12 15.53
N TRP A 268 -16.65 -0.86 14.81
CA TRP A 268 -16.26 -1.16 13.43
C TRP A 268 -16.98 -0.28 12.41
N LEU A 269 -18.18 0.22 12.73
CA LEU A 269 -19.07 0.89 11.79
C LEU A 269 -19.12 2.41 11.94
N LYS A 270 -18.82 2.94 13.13
CA LYS A 270 -18.75 4.38 13.37
C LYS A 270 -17.45 4.99 12.80
N PRO A 271 -17.35 6.32 12.72
CA PRO A 271 -16.16 6.98 12.23
C PRO A 271 -14.89 6.60 13.00
N PRO A 272 -13.71 6.59 12.34
CA PRO A 272 -12.43 6.38 13.00
C PRO A 272 -12.26 7.29 14.21
N GLY A 273 -11.74 6.75 15.30
CA GLY A 273 -11.55 7.48 16.56
C GLY A 273 -12.78 7.54 17.48
N TRP A 274 -13.97 7.16 17.02
CA TRP A 274 -15.12 6.99 17.94
C TRP A 274 -14.84 5.84 18.91
N ARG A 275 -15.06 6.09 20.21
CA ARG A 275 -14.97 5.07 21.26
C ARG A 275 -16.17 5.18 22.21
N PRO A 276 -16.70 4.05 22.71
CA PRO A 276 -17.72 4.06 23.76
C PRO A 276 -17.22 4.80 25.00
N THR A 277 -18.11 5.54 25.68
CA THR A 277 -17.76 6.33 26.88
C THR A 277 -17.06 5.48 27.93
N ASP A 278 -17.54 4.25 28.19
CA ASP A 278 -16.95 3.37 29.19
C ASP A 278 -15.54 2.88 28.83
N VAL A 279 -15.22 2.78 27.53
CA VAL A 279 -13.88 2.42 27.05
C VAL A 279 -12.97 3.64 27.08
N ALA A 280 -13.47 4.80 26.66
CA ALA A 280 -12.72 6.05 26.65
C ALA A 280 -12.29 6.48 28.06
N GLU A 281 -13.16 6.33 29.06
CA GLU A 281 -12.86 6.67 30.46
C GLU A 281 -11.90 5.68 31.13
N ARG A 282 -12.08 4.37 30.91
CA ARG A 282 -11.26 3.33 31.55
C ARG A 282 -9.90 3.12 30.88
N TYR A 283 -9.82 3.39 29.58
CA TYR A 283 -8.62 3.17 28.76
C TYR A 283 -8.36 4.41 27.88
N PRO A 284 -8.04 5.58 28.46
CA PRO A 284 -7.85 6.81 27.70
C PRO A 284 -6.69 6.67 26.70
N LYS A 285 -6.87 7.25 25.50
CA LYS A 285 -5.80 7.41 24.50
C LYS A 285 -5.25 8.84 24.58
N SER A 286 -3.96 9.00 24.33
CA SER A 286 -3.34 10.32 24.26
C SER A 286 -4.01 11.19 23.20
N ALA A 287 -4.16 12.49 23.49
CA ALA A 287 -4.63 13.44 22.50
C ALA A 287 -3.64 13.50 21.32
N PHE A 288 -4.17 13.71 20.11
CA PHE A 288 -3.34 13.98 18.95
C PHE A 288 -2.56 15.27 19.17
N VAL A 289 -1.25 15.21 18.94
CA VAL A 289 -0.37 16.37 18.90
C VAL A 289 0.25 16.38 17.52
N MET A 290 0.18 17.53 16.85
CA MET A 290 0.85 17.76 15.58
C MET A 290 2.37 17.72 15.80
N SER A 291 2.96 16.53 15.73
CA SER A 291 4.39 16.33 15.83
C SER A 291 5.04 16.59 14.47
N SER A 292 6.07 17.42 14.44
CA SER A 292 6.92 17.59 13.25
C SER A 292 7.96 16.47 13.09
N GLU A 293 8.20 15.68 14.14
CA GLU A 293 9.20 14.61 14.10
C GLU A 293 8.65 13.38 13.40
N ARG A 294 9.21 13.10 12.23
CA ARG A 294 8.91 11.90 11.45
C ARG A 294 9.64 10.67 12.02
N PHE A 295 8.97 9.53 12.03
CA PHE A 295 9.57 8.24 12.37
C PHE A 295 10.62 7.86 11.33
N ASN A 296 11.88 8.04 11.67
CA ASN A 296 13.01 7.62 10.83
C ASN A 296 14.20 7.19 11.69
N PRO A 297 14.16 5.96 12.26
CA PRO A 297 15.26 5.41 13.04
C PRO A 297 16.60 5.52 12.28
N PRO A 298 17.69 5.97 12.95
CA PRO A 298 18.97 6.15 12.29
C PRO A 298 19.55 4.80 11.87
N VAL A 299 19.94 4.70 10.60
CA VAL A 299 20.60 3.52 10.02
C VAL A 299 21.88 3.92 9.30
N SER A 300 22.88 3.06 9.31
CA SER A 300 24.15 3.30 8.62
C SER A 300 23.93 3.33 7.10
N ARG A 301 24.74 4.10 6.37
CA ARG A 301 24.69 4.12 4.89
C ARG A 301 24.88 2.74 4.28
N ALA A 302 25.75 1.91 4.90
CA ALA A 302 25.96 0.53 4.47
C ALA A 302 24.67 -0.30 4.57
N LEU A 303 23.93 -0.17 5.68
CA LEU A 303 22.65 -0.85 5.87
C LEU A 303 21.58 -0.33 4.91
N THR A 304 21.54 0.98 4.63
CA THR A 304 20.62 1.54 3.62
C THR A 304 20.90 1.00 2.23
N ILE A 305 22.16 0.97 1.79
CA ILE A 305 22.55 0.44 0.47
C ILE A 305 22.20 -1.06 0.40
N TYR A 306 22.55 -1.81 1.44
CA TYR A 306 22.21 -3.22 1.54
C TYR A 306 20.70 -3.46 1.43
N ALA A 307 19.89 -2.71 2.18
CA ALA A 307 18.44 -2.85 2.16
C ALA A 307 17.85 -2.51 0.79
N LEU A 308 18.34 -1.46 0.11
CA LEU A 308 17.93 -1.12 -1.25
C LEU A 308 18.26 -2.23 -2.26
N LEU A 309 19.45 -2.83 -2.16
CA LEU A 309 19.84 -3.94 -3.03
C LEU A 309 18.97 -5.19 -2.78
N GLN A 310 18.76 -5.58 -1.52
CA GLN A 310 17.88 -6.68 -1.17
C GLN A 310 16.44 -6.42 -1.61
N PHE A 311 15.95 -5.20 -1.46
CA PHE A 311 14.62 -4.80 -1.91
C PHE A 311 14.48 -4.90 -3.43
N ALA A 312 15.48 -4.46 -4.20
CA ALA A 312 15.49 -4.60 -5.66
C ALA A 312 15.41 -6.08 -6.10
N LEU A 313 16.08 -6.98 -5.38
CA LEU A 313 15.96 -8.43 -5.62
C LEU A 313 14.55 -8.94 -5.30
N LEU A 314 13.94 -8.48 -4.20
CA LEU A 314 12.55 -8.83 -3.87
C LEU A 314 11.55 -8.33 -4.91
N LEU A 315 11.78 -7.17 -5.52
CA LEU A 315 10.97 -6.66 -6.64
C LEU A 315 11.10 -7.55 -7.89
N ALA A 316 12.31 -7.99 -8.22
CA ALA A 316 12.54 -8.94 -9.31
C ALA A 316 11.84 -10.28 -9.05
N MET A 317 11.94 -10.80 -7.82
CA MET A 317 11.26 -12.02 -7.38
C MET A 317 9.73 -11.86 -7.40
N THR A 318 9.21 -10.67 -7.06
CA THR A 318 7.77 -10.38 -7.14
C THR A 318 7.30 -10.39 -8.60
N THR A 319 8.08 -9.82 -9.52
CA THR A 319 7.78 -9.89 -10.95
C THR A 319 7.71 -11.35 -11.44
N GLN A 320 8.67 -12.18 -11.00
CA GLN A 320 8.63 -13.61 -11.28
C GLN A 320 7.37 -14.27 -10.71
N PHE A 321 7.05 -14.03 -9.43
CA PHE A 321 5.84 -14.54 -8.78
C PHE A 321 4.56 -14.22 -9.58
N LEU A 322 4.40 -12.97 -10.03
CA LEU A 322 3.24 -12.57 -10.85
C LEU A 322 3.19 -13.29 -12.20
N GLY A 323 4.34 -13.51 -12.83
CA GLY A 323 4.46 -14.26 -14.08
C GLY A 323 4.14 -15.76 -13.96
N MET A 324 4.18 -16.31 -12.74
CA MET A 324 3.95 -17.74 -12.47
C MET A 324 2.49 -18.08 -12.16
N THR A 325 1.61 -17.07 -12.07
CA THR A 325 0.20 -17.23 -11.68
C THR A 325 -0.59 -18.20 -12.57
N SER A 326 -0.19 -18.40 -13.83
CA SER A 326 -0.84 -19.31 -14.77
C SER A 326 -0.19 -20.68 -14.90
N THR A 327 0.98 -20.90 -14.29
CA THR A 327 1.79 -22.13 -14.50
C THR A 327 2.13 -22.86 -13.22
N ALA A 328 2.28 -22.16 -12.09
CA ALA A 328 2.63 -22.76 -10.82
C ALA A 328 1.41 -23.31 -10.07
N SER A 329 1.63 -24.36 -9.27
CA SER A 329 0.60 -24.91 -8.39
C SER A 329 0.28 -23.95 -7.23
N PHE A 330 -0.93 -24.04 -6.70
CA PHE A 330 -1.35 -23.21 -5.56
C PHE A 330 -0.41 -23.31 -4.34
N PRO A 331 0.03 -24.50 -3.89
CA PRO A 331 1.00 -24.60 -2.78
C PRO A 331 2.32 -23.90 -3.07
N ALA A 332 2.83 -23.98 -4.31
CA ALA A 332 4.06 -23.30 -4.70
C ALA A 332 3.90 -21.77 -4.67
N MET A 333 2.78 -21.27 -5.19
CA MET A 333 2.43 -19.85 -5.13
C MET A 333 2.30 -19.36 -3.69
N LEU A 334 1.63 -20.13 -2.83
CA LEU A 334 1.47 -19.77 -1.42
C LEU A 334 2.82 -19.74 -0.69
N ALA A 335 3.69 -20.74 -0.90
CA ALA A 335 5.03 -20.76 -0.33
C ALA A 335 5.86 -19.55 -0.77
N TYR A 336 5.78 -19.17 -2.06
CA TYR A 336 6.50 -18.02 -2.58
C TYR A 336 5.98 -16.70 -2.00
N ALA A 337 4.66 -16.56 -1.91
CA ALA A 337 4.01 -15.41 -1.27
C ALA A 337 4.45 -15.24 0.19
N VAL A 338 4.44 -16.33 0.98
CA VAL A 338 4.92 -16.32 2.37
C VAL A 338 6.38 -15.90 2.44
N TYR A 339 7.24 -16.42 1.57
CA TYR A 339 8.65 -16.03 1.51
C TYR A 339 8.83 -14.54 1.21
N LEU A 340 8.11 -13.99 0.22
CA LEU A 340 8.21 -12.57 -0.14
C LEU A 340 7.75 -11.67 1.01
N VAL A 341 6.60 -11.98 1.61
CA VAL A 341 6.05 -11.22 2.75
C VAL A 341 6.99 -11.28 3.95
N ALA A 342 7.51 -12.47 4.28
CA ALA A 342 8.48 -12.64 5.36
C ALA A 342 9.78 -11.88 5.09
N SER A 343 10.25 -11.85 3.83
CA SER A 343 11.45 -11.09 3.45
C SER A 343 11.27 -9.59 3.63
N LEU A 344 10.12 -9.04 3.24
CA LEU A 344 9.79 -7.62 3.45
C LEU A 344 9.67 -7.28 4.95
N TRP A 345 9.11 -8.19 5.74
CA TRP A 345 9.04 -8.06 7.19
C TRP A 345 10.42 -8.01 7.85
N VAL A 346 11.34 -8.91 7.46
CA VAL A 346 12.72 -8.92 7.95
C VAL A 346 13.46 -7.64 7.54
N LEU A 347 13.26 -7.17 6.31
CA LEU A 347 13.88 -5.94 5.83
C LEU A 347 13.42 -4.72 6.64
N GLY A 348 12.11 -4.61 6.92
CA GLY A 348 11.57 -3.59 7.82
C GLY A 348 12.18 -3.66 9.22
N ALA A 349 12.31 -4.86 9.78
CA ALA A 349 12.91 -5.07 11.10
C ALA A 349 14.41 -4.70 11.15
N LEU A 350 15.16 -4.92 10.05
CA LEU A 350 16.54 -4.45 9.92
C LEU A 350 16.62 -2.93 9.92
N MET A 351 15.72 -2.25 9.21
CA MET A 351 15.65 -0.78 9.14
C MET A 351 15.18 -0.14 10.44
N GLU A 352 14.48 -0.88 11.30
CA GLU A 352 14.20 -0.49 12.69
C GLU A 352 15.32 -0.86 13.68
N ALA A 353 16.43 -1.41 13.20
CA ALA A 353 17.55 -1.89 14.03
C ALA A 353 17.15 -2.92 15.10
N ARG A 354 16.13 -3.76 14.85
CA ARG A 354 15.73 -4.83 15.77
C ARG A 354 16.89 -5.80 16.02
N ARG A 355 17.07 -6.21 17.28
CA ARG A 355 18.17 -7.10 17.71
C ARG A 355 18.15 -8.49 17.07
N TRP A 356 16.95 -9.02 16.82
CA TRP A 356 16.78 -10.35 16.22
C TRP A 356 16.90 -10.34 14.69
N ALA A 357 16.70 -9.18 14.04
CA ALA A 357 16.61 -9.08 12.59
C ALA A 357 17.86 -9.58 11.84
N PRO A 358 19.10 -9.30 12.30
CA PRO A 358 20.31 -9.88 11.70
C PRO A 358 20.31 -11.41 11.58
N TRP A 359 19.81 -12.11 12.61
CA TRP A 359 19.81 -13.58 12.64
C TRP A 359 18.80 -14.15 11.64
N VAL A 360 17.61 -13.57 11.60
CA VAL A 360 16.57 -13.98 10.66
C VAL A 360 16.97 -13.63 9.22
N GLU A 361 17.63 -12.49 9.02
CA GLU A 361 18.20 -12.15 7.72
C GLU A 361 19.28 -13.14 7.28
N GLY A 362 20.23 -13.48 8.16
CA GLY A 362 21.24 -14.50 7.88
C GLY A 362 20.61 -15.83 7.47
N LEU A 363 19.58 -16.29 8.20
CA LEU A 363 18.82 -17.49 7.85
C LEU A 363 18.13 -17.36 6.49
N ARG A 364 17.46 -16.23 6.23
CA ARG A 364 16.79 -15.95 4.96
C ARG A 364 17.76 -16.03 3.79
N LEU A 365 18.92 -15.37 3.88
CA LEU A 365 19.94 -15.36 2.84
C LEU A 365 20.50 -16.77 2.60
N LEU A 366 20.86 -17.49 3.67
CA LEU A 366 21.38 -18.85 3.55
C LEU A 366 20.34 -19.80 2.96
N ALA A 367 19.08 -19.73 3.38
CA ALA A 367 18.01 -20.52 2.79
C ALA A 367 17.82 -20.20 1.30
N THR A 368 17.86 -18.91 0.94
CA THR A 368 17.71 -18.45 -0.45
C THR A 368 18.89 -18.90 -1.32
N ALA A 369 20.09 -19.00 -0.76
CA ALA A 369 21.27 -19.48 -1.47
C ALA A 369 21.30 -21.01 -1.60
N LEU A 370 21.02 -21.73 -0.51
CA LEU A 370 21.27 -23.17 -0.41
C LEU A 370 20.11 -24.01 -0.97
N VAL A 371 18.85 -23.63 -0.73
CA VAL A 371 17.71 -24.42 -1.21
C VAL A 371 17.76 -24.61 -2.74
N PRO A 372 17.96 -23.56 -3.55
CA PRO A 372 17.96 -23.71 -5.01
C PRO A 372 19.21 -24.43 -5.51
N ALA A 373 20.36 -24.19 -4.88
CA ALA A 373 21.62 -24.83 -5.22
C ALA A 373 21.60 -26.35 -4.96
N LEU A 374 20.98 -26.78 -3.86
CA LEU A 374 20.97 -28.19 -3.45
C LEU A 374 19.83 -28.98 -4.07
N SER A 375 18.63 -28.38 -4.19
CA SER A 375 17.47 -29.07 -4.72
C SER A 375 17.33 -28.95 -6.25
N GLY A 376 17.97 -27.95 -6.86
CA GLY A 376 17.67 -27.56 -8.24
C GLY A 376 16.25 -27.01 -8.42
N GLN A 377 15.58 -26.60 -7.34
CA GLN A 377 14.20 -26.13 -7.35
C GLN A 377 14.09 -24.67 -6.91
N TRP A 378 13.14 -23.95 -7.48
CA TRP A 378 12.80 -22.59 -7.10
C TRP A 378 11.32 -22.38 -7.25
N PHE A 379 10.59 -22.23 -6.13
CA PHE A 379 9.15 -21.95 -6.05
C PHE A 379 8.36 -22.25 -7.33
N GLY A 380 7.85 -23.47 -7.50
CA GLY A 380 7.05 -23.84 -8.68
C GLY A 380 7.84 -24.17 -9.95
N ASN A 381 9.15 -23.92 -9.97
CA ASN A 381 10.08 -24.47 -10.96
C ASN A 381 10.82 -25.68 -10.37
N SER A 382 10.55 -26.87 -10.89
CA SER A 382 11.17 -28.13 -10.46
C SER A 382 12.55 -28.39 -11.07
N HIS A 383 12.95 -27.62 -12.09
CA HIS A 383 14.22 -27.75 -12.79
C HIS A 383 14.79 -26.36 -13.06
N LEU A 384 15.38 -25.75 -12.04
CA LEU A 384 16.11 -24.51 -12.17
C LEU A 384 17.41 -24.78 -12.95
N ASP A 385 17.67 -23.94 -13.96
CA ASP A 385 18.94 -23.96 -14.68
C ASP A 385 20.13 -23.84 -13.70
N GLY A 386 21.15 -24.67 -13.90
CA GLY A 386 22.29 -24.75 -12.99
C GLY A 386 23.08 -23.45 -12.87
N HIS A 387 23.16 -22.65 -13.95
CA HIS A 387 23.81 -21.35 -13.91
C HIS A 387 22.98 -20.35 -13.12
N ILE A 388 21.65 -20.36 -13.27
CA ILE A 388 20.75 -19.52 -12.48
C ILE A 388 20.82 -19.91 -10.99
N ALA A 389 20.79 -21.21 -10.67
CA ALA A 389 20.91 -21.71 -9.30
C ALA A 389 22.22 -21.24 -8.65
N MET A 390 23.34 -21.36 -9.38
CA MET A 390 24.65 -20.90 -8.91
C MET A 390 24.73 -19.38 -8.77
N ALA A 391 24.10 -18.61 -9.66
CA ALA A 391 24.03 -17.16 -9.56
C ALA A 391 23.25 -16.70 -8.32
N ILE A 392 22.10 -17.33 -8.02
CA ILE A 392 21.34 -17.09 -6.78
C ILE A 392 22.20 -17.44 -5.56
N ALA A 393 22.83 -18.62 -5.56
CA ALA A 393 23.69 -19.06 -4.47
C ALA A 393 24.85 -18.09 -4.20
N ALA A 394 25.53 -17.64 -5.25
CA ALA A 394 26.62 -16.69 -5.16
C ALA A 394 26.12 -15.33 -4.61
N LEU A 395 25.04 -14.79 -5.15
CA LEU A 395 24.52 -13.47 -4.77
C LEU A 395 24.06 -13.44 -3.31
N PHE A 396 23.25 -14.41 -2.89
CA PHE A 396 22.74 -14.47 -1.52
C PHE A 396 23.79 -14.96 -0.53
N GLY A 397 24.71 -15.83 -0.94
CA GLY A 397 25.89 -16.23 -0.15
C GLY A 397 26.82 -15.06 0.13
N LEU A 398 27.16 -14.25 -0.89
CA LEU A 398 27.93 -13.02 -0.71
C LEU A 398 27.22 -12.02 0.19
N SER A 399 25.90 -11.89 0.04
CA SER A 399 25.08 -11.05 0.93
C SER A 399 25.15 -11.51 2.38
N ALA A 400 25.16 -12.82 2.64
CA ALA A 400 25.28 -13.38 3.99
C ALA A 400 26.66 -13.14 4.59
N LEU A 401 27.72 -13.26 3.79
CA LEU A 401 29.09 -12.95 4.20
C LEU A 401 29.30 -11.45 4.46
N ALA A 402 28.64 -10.57 3.72
CA ALA A 402 28.72 -9.13 3.89
C ALA A 402 27.89 -8.61 5.08
N LEU A 403 26.88 -9.37 5.54
CA LEU A 403 25.93 -8.94 6.56
C LEU A 403 26.62 -8.49 7.87
N PRO A 404 27.61 -9.19 8.45
CA PRO A 404 28.33 -8.73 9.63
C PRO A 404 29.03 -7.37 9.44
N TRP A 405 29.58 -7.10 8.25
CA TRP A 405 30.23 -5.82 7.95
C TRP A 405 29.20 -4.68 7.79
N VAL A 406 28.08 -4.96 7.12
CA VAL A 406 26.94 -4.04 7.00
C VAL A 406 26.42 -3.64 8.38
N LEU A 407 26.40 -4.58 9.32
CA LEU A 407 25.91 -4.39 10.69
C LEU A 407 26.98 -3.86 11.66
N GLY A 408 28.26 -4.11 11.40
CA GLY A 408 29.38 -3.70 12.27
C GLY A 408 29.55 -2.19 12.39
N ASN A 409 28.98 -1.43 11.46
CA ASN A 409 28.87 0.04 11.53
C ASN A 409 27.66 0.52 12.36
N ARG A 410 26.98 -0.35 13.12
CA ARG A 410 26.04 0.05 14.16
C ARG A 410 26.83 0.55 15.36
N HIS A 411 27.22 1.83 15.34
CA HIS A 411 27.75 2.47 16.54
C HIS A 411 26.76 2.25 17.69
N ALA A 412 27.31 1.78 18.79
CA ALA A 412 26.66 1.61 20.07
C ALA A 412 26.25 2.97 20.63
N ASP A 413 25.06 3.46 20.29
CA ASP A 413 24.42 4.58 20.98
C ASP A 413 22.90 4.36 21.03
N THR A 414 22.45 4.01 22.24
CA THR A 414 21.15 4.28 22.87
C THR A 414 19.86 4.34 22.02
N LEU A 415 18.93 3.41 22.31
CA LEU A 415 17.51 3.75 22.44
C LEU A 415 16.96 3.16 23.75
N PRO A 416 16.38 3.97 24.65
CA PRO A 416 15.66 3.48 25.81
C PRO A 416 14.31 2.89 25.37
N GLY A 417 13.94 1.77 25.99
CA GLY A 417 12.55 1.31 26.07
C GLY A 417 11.82 1.09 24.75
N ASN A 418 12.03 -0.07 24.15
CA ASN A 418 11.06 -0.62 23.21
C ASN A 418 9.83 -1.10 24.00
N PRO A 419 8.63 -0.52 23.91
CA PRO A 419 7.44 -1.30 24.23
C PRO A 419 7.35 -2.36 23.15
N ALA A 420 7.40 -3.63 23.55
CA ALA A 420 7.05 -4.71 22.64
C ALA A 420 5.62 -4.48 22.14
N PRO A 421 5.31 -4.65 20.84
CA PRO A 421 3.99 -5.11 20.47
C PRO A 421 3.97 -6.61 20.76
N LEU A 422 3.35 -6.99 21.87
CA LEU A 422 2.62 -8.25 22.00
C LEU A 422 1.14 -7.92 21.93
#